data_AF-A0A8S2SX46-F1
#
_entry.id   AF-A0A8S2SX46-F1
#
_cell.length_a   1.000
_cell.length_b   1.000
_cell.length_c   1.000
_cell.angle_alpha   90.00
_cell.angle_beta   90.00
_cell.angle_gamma   90.00
#
_symmetry.space_group_name_H-M   'P 1'
#
loop_
_entity.id
_entity.type
_entity.pdbx_description
1 polymer ?
#
loop_
_entity_poly.entity_id
_entity_poly.type
_entity_poly.pdbx_seq_one_letter_code
_entity_poly.pdbx_strand_id
1 'polypeptide(L)'
;MASKRPEHQGPPDIFYNEEEARKYSQNTHIIDVQTKLSERAIELLNLPDEESCLVLDIGCGSGLSGEVLSELGHQWVGLDISSAMLGLFLNSSENIFNYR
;
A
#
# COMPACT_ATOMS: atom_id res chain seq x y z
N MET A 1 15.84 19.16 -8.62
CA MET A 1 16.46 18.08 -9.41
C MET A 1 15.38 17.05 -9.65
N ALA A 2 15.10 16.69 -10.91
CA ALA A 2 14.14 15.62 -11.19
C ALA A 2 14.62 14.36 -10.47
N SER A 3 13.90 13.94 -9.43
CA SER A 3 14.12 12.62 -8.83
C SER A 3 14.07 11.62 -9.97
N LYS A 4 15.16 10.87 -10.19
CA LYS A 4 15.17 9.83 -11.21
C LYS A 4 14.04 8.89 -10.82
N ARG A 5 13.05 8.76 -11.69
CA ARG A 5 11.90 7.90 -11.45
C ARG A 5 12.40 6.50 -11.06
N PRO A 6 11.80 5.82 -10.06
CA PRO A 6 12.25 4.53 -9.55
C PRO A 6 12.60 3.51 -10.64
N GLU A 7 11.82 3.48 -11.72
CA GLU A 7 12.01 2.59 -12.87
C GLU A 7 13.32 2.81 -13.64
N HIS A 8 14.00 3.95 -13.44
CA HIS A 8 15.30 4.26 -14.05
C HIS A 8 16.49 3.89 -13.15
N GLN A 9 16.25 3.44 -11.92
CA GLN A 9 17.30 3.15 -10.95
C GLN A 9 17.58 1.64 -10.83
N GLY A 10 16.60 0.80 -11.15
CA GLY A 10 16.76 -0.65 -11.20
C GLY A 10 15.41 -1.37 -11.10
N PRO A 11 15.40 -2.71 -11.14
CA PRO A 11 14.23 -3.52 -10.85
C PRO A 11 13.60 -3.16 -9.48
N PRO A 12 12.27 -3.22 -9.32
CA PRO A 12 11.57 -2.77 -8.12
C PRO A 12 11.96 -3.57 -6.85
N ASP A 13 12.32 -4.84 -6.99
CA ASP A 13 12.86 -5.71 -5.93
C ASP A 13 14.23 -5.25 -5.41
N ILE A 14 15.01 -4.53 -6.22
CA ILE A 14 16.33 -4.00 -5.87
C ILE A 14 16.22 -2.54 -5.38
N PHE A 15 15.31 -1.76 -5.98
CA PHE A 15 15.12 -0.35 -5.65
C PHE A 15 14.46 -0.15 -4.27
N TYR A 16 13.42 -0.92 -3.96
CA TYR A 16 12.76 -0.86 -2.66
C TYR A 16 13.41 -1.81 -1.66
N ASN A 17 14.69 -1.59 -1.40
CA ASN A 17 15.38 -2.20 -0.26
C ASN A 17 14.85 -1.62 1.07
N GLU A 18 15.25 -2.21 2.20
CA GLU A 18 14.75 -1.83 3.53
C GLU A 18 14.92 -0.34 3.87
N GLU A 19 15.96 0.31 3.35
CA GLU A 19 16.24 1.73 3.62
C GLU A 19 15.27 2.64 2.85
N GLU A 20 15.09 2.42 1.55
CA GLU A 20 14.18 3.21 0.72
C GLU A 20 12.71 2.96 1.07
N ALA A 21 12.38 1.72 1.43
CA ALA A 21 11.05 1.35 1.91
C ALA A 21 10.69 2.11 3.21
N ARG A 22 11.65 2.26 4.14
CA ARG A 22 11.42 3.01 5.39
C ARG A 22 11.23 4.51 5.15
N LYS A 23 11.99 5.10 4.23
CA LYS A 23 11.79 6.50 3.82
C LYS A 23 10.41 6.71 3.21
N TYR A 24 9.92 5.72 2.46
CA TYR A 24 8.59 5.74 1.85
C TYR A 24 7.48 5.73 2.91
N SER A 25 7.56 4.85 3.90
CA SER A 25 6.53 4.72 4.95
C SER A 25 6.52 5.86 5.97
N GLN A 26 7.60 6.64 6.09
CA GLN A 26 7.69 7.77 7.03
C GLN A 26 7.46 9.13 6.35
N ASN A 27 7.36 9.16 5.02
CA ASN A 27 7.16 10.40 4.28
C ASN A 27 5.68 10.76 4.22
N THR A 28 5.27 11.72 5.05
CA THR A 28 3.87 12.17 5.17
C THR A 28 3.27 12.64 3.85
N HIS A 29 4.07 13.23 2.95
CA HIS A 29 3.60 13.62 1.62
C HIS A 29 3.32 12.40 0.74
N ILE A 30 4.13 11.34 0.83
CA ILE A 30 3.88 10.10 0.09
C ILE A 30 2.60 9.44 0.61
N ILE A 31 2.43 9.35 1.93
CA ILE A 31 1.22 8.80 2.55
C ILE A 31 -0.02 9.54 2.06
N ASP A 32 -0.04 10.88 2.17
CA ASP A 32 -1.16 11.72 1.73
C ASP A 32 -1.51 11.52 0.24
N VAL A 33 -0.50 11.43 -0.63
CA VAL A 33 -0.72 11.19 -2.05
C VAL A 33 -1.27 9.78 -2.30
N GLN A 34 -0.72 8.75 -1.67
CA GLN A 34 -1.17 7.37 -1.87
C GLN A 34 -2.59 7.14 -1.32
N THR A 35 -2.94 7.75 -0.18
CA THR A 35 -4.30 7.72 0.36
C THR A 35 -5.29 8.31 -0.63
N LYS A 36 -5.03 9.53 -1.14
CA LYS A 36 -5.91 10.20 -2.12
C LYS A 36 -6.04 9.42 -3.43
N LEU A 37 -4.95 8.83 -3.91
CA LEU A 37 -4.98 7.97 -5.10
C LEU A 37 -5.82 6.71 -4.86
N SER A 38 -5.72 6.12 -3.68
CA SER A 38 -6.48 4.92 -3.31
C SER A 38 -7.97 5.22 -3.20
N GLU A 39 -8.35 6.29 -2.50
CA GLU A 39 -9.74 6.77 -2.43
C GLU A 39 -10.32 7.00 -3.83
N ARG A 40 -9.57 7.68 -4.70
CA ARG A 40 -10.01 7.94 -6.07
C ARG A 40 -10.13 6.68 -6.91
N ALA A 41 -9.22 5.72 -6.74
CA ALA A 41 -9.29 4.43 -7.42
C ALA A 41 -10.53 3.64 -7.00
N ILE A 42 -10.87 3.65 -5.71
CA ILE A 42 -12.05 2.97 -5.17
C ILE A 42 -13.34 3.63 -5.68
N GLU A 43 -13.39 4.96 -5.72
CA GLU A 43 -14.51 5.69 -6.35
C GLU A 43 -14.69 5.28 -7.81
N LEU A 44 -13.59 5.15 -8.57
CA LEU A 44 -13.62 4.73 -9.98
C LEU A 44 -14.00 3.26 -10.17
N LEU A 45 -13.72 2.39 -9.20
CA LEU A 45 -14.17 1.00 -9.21
C LEU A 45 -15.69 0.90 -9.07
N ASN A 46 -16.34 1.93 -8.51
CA ASN A 46 -17.80 2.02 -8.34
C ASN A 46 -18.36 0.73 -7.69
N LEU A 47 -17.75 0.37 -6.57
CA LEU A 47 -18.18 -0.77 -5.75
C LEU A 47 -19.57 -0.50 -5.15
N PRO A 48 -20.37 -1.54 -4.84
CA PRO A 48 -21.69 -1.34 -4.24
C PRO A 48 -21.57 -0.74 -2.83
N ASP A 49 -22.28 0.37 -2.57
CA ASP A 49 -22.16 1.16 -1.32
C ASP A 49 -22.56 0.39 -0.04
N GLU A 50 -23.39 -0.65 -0.15
CA GLU A 50 -23.93 -1.41 0.99
C GLU A 50 -23.32 -2.81 1.12
N GLU A 51 -22.30 -3.14 0.33
CA GLU A 51 -21.68 -4.47 0.32
C GLU A 51 -20.18 -4.43 0.61
N SER A 52 -19.73 -5.30 1.51
CA SER A 52 -18.30 -5.56 1.68
C SER A 52 -17.79 -6.40 0.51
N CYS A 53 -16.87 -5.85 -0.27
CA CYS A 53 -16.21 -6.54 -1.37
C CYS A 53 -14.90 -7.19 -0.93
N LEU A 54 -14.49 -8.25 -1.63
CA LEU A 54 -13.15 -8.81 -1.54
C LEU A 54 -12.30 -8.30 -2.71
N VAL A 55 -11.25 -7.53 -2.42
CA VAL A 55 -10.41 -6.83 -3.40
C VAL A 55 -9.00 -7.43 -3.44
N LEU A 56 -8.45 -7.59 -4.64
CA LEU A 56 -7.03 -7.92 -4.83
C LEU A 56 -6.24 -6.64 -5.06
N ASP A 57 -5.35 -6.29 -4.14
CA ASP A 57 -4.47 -5.13 -4.24
C ASP A 57 -3.10 -5.54 -4.82
N ILE A 58 -2.85 -5.14 -6.08
CA ILE A 58 -1.65 -5.53 -6.84
C ILE A 58 -0.62 -4.42 -6.75
N GLY A 59 0.57 -4.76 -6.25
CA GLY A 59 1.58 -3.77 -5.89
C GLY A 59 1.23 -3.08 -4.57
N CYS A 60 0.74 -3.85 -3.59
CA CYS A 60 0.22 -3.32 -2.33
C CYS A 60 1.27 -2.63 -1.46
N GLY A 61 2.56 -2.83 -1.76
CA GLY A 61 3.67 -2.21 -1.05
C GLY A 61 3.58 -2.40 0.46
N SER A 62 3.65 -1.29 1.19
CA SER A 62 3.54 -1.26 2.65
C SER A 62 2.10 -1.29 3.17
N GLY A 63 1.10 -1.54 2.32
CA GLY A 63 -0.30 -1.73 2.71
C GLY A 63 -1.17 -0.47 2.78
N LEU A 64 -0.66 0.71 2.39
CA LEU A 64 -1.41 1.98 2.51
C LEU A 64 -2.76 1.96 1.77
N SER A 65 -2.80 1.42 0.55
CA SER A 65 -4.04 1.26 -0.22
C SER A 65 -5.00 0.27 0.42
N GLY A 66 -4.46 -0.81 1.01
CA GLY A 66 -5.22 -1.80 1.77
C GLY A 66 -5.84 -1.25 3.05
N GLU A 67 -5.17 -0.32 3.73
CA GLU A 67 -5.73 0.40 4.89
C GLU A 67 -6.97 1.20 4.47
N VAL A 68 -6.91 1.93 3.36
CA VAL A 68 -8.07 2.67 2.82
C VAL A 68 -9.22 1.73 2.45
N LEU A 69 -8.93 0.59 1.80
CA LEU A 69 -9.95 -0.43 1.53
C LEU A 69 -10.62 -0.94 2.82
N SER A 70 -9.83 -1.13 3.87
CA SER A 70 -10.30 -1.62 5.17
C SER A 70 -11.15 -0.57 5.91
N GLU A 71 -10.75 0.70 5.87
CA GLU A 71 -11.50 1.84 6.42
C GLU A 71 -12.86 2.01 5.73
N LEU A 72 -12.95 1.71 4.43
CA LEU A 72 -14.19 1.70 3.66
C LEU A 72 -14.99 0.38 3.81
N GLY A 73 -14.55 -0.54 4.67
CA GLY A 73 -15.27 -1.76 5.00
C GLY A 73 -15.11 -2.91 4.00
N HIS A 74 -14.12 -2.84 3.11
CA HIS A 74 -13.79 -3.92 2.18
C HIS A 74 -12.70 -4.85 2.74
N GLN A 75 -12.80 -6.14 2.40
CA GLN A 75 -11.73 -7.09 2.66
C GLN A 75 -10.76 -7.08 1.47
N TRP A 76 -9.49 -7.37 1.73
CA TRP A 76 -8.50 -7.38 0.66
C TRP A 76 -7.39 -8.41 0.86
N VAL A 77 -6.78 -8.79 -0.26
CA VAL A 77 -5.54 -9.58 -0.32
C VAL A 77 -4.51 -8.75 -1.05
N GLY A 78 -3.34 -8.54 -0.42
CA GLY A 78 -2.23 -7.80 -1.02
C GLY A 78 -1.22 -8.71 -1.72
N LEU A 79 -0.71 -8.26 -2.86
CA LEU A 79 0.42 -8.87 -3.55
C LEU A 79 1.47 -7.80 -3.87
N ASP A 80 2.74 -8.05 -3.52
CA ASP A 80 3.87 -7.21 -3.93
C ASP A 80 5.10 -8.07 -4.22
N ILE A 81 5.98 -7.57 -5.09
CA ILE A 81 7.26 -8.23 -5.42
C ILE A 81 8.35 -7.91 -4.38
N SER A 82 8.25 -6.77 -3.69
CA SER A 82 9.22 -6.33 -2.69
C SER A 82 8.93 -6.96 -1.34
N SER A 83 9.77 -7.91 -0.94
CA SER A 83 9.71 -8.51 0.40
C SER A 83 9.95 -7.47 1.51
N ALA A 84 10.75 -6.44 1.26
CA ALA A 84 10.99 -5.37 2.23
C ALA A 84 9.72 -4.54 2.48
N MET A 85 8.97 -4.22 1.43
CA MET A 85 7.69 -3.51 1.55
C MET A 85 6.66 -4.32 2.33
N LEU A 86 6.51 -5.60 2.02
CA LEU A 86 5.64 -6.52 2.78
C LEU A 86 6.11 -6.67 4.23
N GLY A 87 7.42 -6.70 4.47
CA GLY A 87 8.01 -6.73 5.80
C GLY A 87 7.68 -5.49 6.63
N LEU A 88 7.65 -4.30 6.02
CA LEU A 88 7.21 -3.09 6.72
C LEU A 88 5.76 -3.17 7.18
N PHE A 89 4.87 -3.67 6.31
CA PHE A 89 3.46 -3.85 6.66
C PHE A 89 3.28 -4.82 7.83
N LEU A 90 4.00 -5.95 7.82
CA LEU A 90 3.92 -6.92 8.93
C LEU A 90 4.44 -6.34 10.25
N ASN A 91 5.51 -5.56 10.20
CA ASN A 91 6.09 -4.92 11.39
C ASN A 91 5.23 -3.77 11.93
N SER A 92 4.48 -3.06 11.09
CA SER A 92 3.47 -2.08 11.54
C SER A 92 2.20 -2.73 12.06
N SER A 93 1.90 -3.95 11.59
CA SER A 93 0.66 -4.69 11.87
C SER A 93 0.74 -5.67 13.07
N GLU A 94 1.81 -5.68 13.87
CA GLU A 94 1.86 -6.46 15.13
C GLU A 94 0.71 -6.09 16.11
N ASN A 95 -0.04 -5.00 15.88
CA ASN A 95 -1.24 -4.66 16.64
C ASN A 95 -2.57 -5.17 16.05
N ILE A 96 -2.63 -5.62 14.78
CA ILE A 96 -3.91 -5.91 14.10
C ILE A 96 -4.30 -7.39 14.22
N PHE A 97 -3.36 -8.31 14.39
CA PHE A 97 -3.65 -9.74 14.58
C PHE A 97 -4.16 -10.12 15.99
N ASN A 98 -4.31 -9.15 16.90
CA ASN A 98 -4.86 -9.37 18.25
C ASN A 98 -6.39 -9.31 18.35
N TYR A 99 -7.12 -9.16 17.24
CA TYR A 99 -8.57 -9.39 17.19
C TYR A 99 -8.87 -10.80 16.67
N ARG A 100 -8.69 -11.79 17.54
CA ARG A 100 -9.31 -13.12 17.42
C ARG A 100 -10.27 -13.34 18.58
#